data_AF-A0A0C7E9T1-F1
#
_entry.id   AF-A0A0C7E9T1-F1
#
_cell.length_a   1.000
_cell.length_b   1.000
_cell.length_c   1.000
_cell.angle_alpha   90.00
_cell.angle_beta   90.00
_cell.angle_gamma   90.00
#
_symmetry.space_group_name_H-M   'P 1'
#
loop_
_entity.id
_entity.type
_entity.pdbx_description
1 polymer ?
#
loop_
_entity_poly.entity_id
_entity_poly.type
_entity_poly.pdbx_seq_one_letter_code
_entity_poly.pdbx_strand_id
1 'polypeptide(L)'
;MGRVVVINKTGKKFRIKPSGILYHNEICIWNEGSGGDGYYRDIEFRGPDGRLHTGTIEDANGIQRIGNHAWGTEEIDGYTYKILKMRRTERVLTANGNYWGKVAANQYIAISNSSIAGNTTPTILVYYVKSTRGNWVKVSGDGANYGFCNIGLQSGSMLSNASIQCR
;
A
#
# COMPACT_ATOMS: atom_id res chain seq x y z
N MET A 1 6.85 13.88 -7.49
CA MET A 1 6.93 13.53 -6.04
C MET A 1 6.08 12.29 -5.82
N GLY A 2 6.63 11.23 -5.22
CA GLY A 2 5.97 9.92 -5.12
C GLY A 2 5.19 9.74 -3.81
N ARG A 3 4.11 8.96 -3.87
CA ARG A 3 3.37 8.46 -2.69
C ARG A 3 3.74 7.00 -2.47
N VAL A 4 3.92 6.57 -1.22
CA VAL A 4 4.26 5.17 -0.90
C VAL A 4 3.40 4.63 0.25
N VAL A 5 3.08 3.34 0.18
CA VAL A 5 2.37 2.64 1.26
C VAL A 5 3.37 2.23 2.32
N VAL A 6 3.13 2.65 3.57
CA VAL A 6 4.01 2.40 4.71
C VAL A 6 3.25 1.79 5.87
N ILE A 7 3.99 1.16 6.79
CA ILE A 7 3.45 0.53 7.98
C ILE A 7 4.31 0.85 9.20
N ASN A 8 3.67 1.08 10.34
CA ASN A 8 4.35 1.22 11.61
C ASN A 8 4.66 -0.15 12.23
N LYS A 9 5.91 -0.61 12.10
CA LYS A 9 6.39 -1.86 12.70
C LYS A 9 7.23 -1.67 13.96
N THR A 10 7.35 -0.44 14.45
CA THR A 10 8.26 -0.08 15.56
C THR A 10 7.79 -0.50 16.95
N GLY A 11 6.51 -0.85 17.13
CA GLY A 11 5.88 -1.00 18.43
C GLY A 11 5.54 0.32 19.15
N LYS A 12 6.03 1.46 18.64
CA LYS A 12 5.73 2.79 19.16
C LYS A 12 4.41 3.32 18.62
N LYS A 13 3.85 4.32 19.29
CA LYS A 13 2.74 5.15 18.78
C LYS A 13 3.31 6.46 18.26
N PHE A 14 2.92 6.88 17.07
CA PHE A 14 3.31 8.18 16.52
C PHE A 14 2.13 9.14 16.60
N ARG A 15 2.36 10.33 17.16
CA ARG A 15 1.35 11.39 17.13
C ARG A 15 1.28 11.97 15.72
N ILE A 16 0.06 12.12 15.22
CA ILE A 16 -0.21 12.78 13.95
C ILE A 16 -0.77 14.17 14.25
N LYS A 17 -0.15 15.22 13.70
CA LYS A 17 -0.63 16.60 13.81
C LYS A 17 -1.59 16.91 12.65
N PRO A 18 -2.68 17.66 12.88
CA PRO A 18 -3.09 18.27 14.15
C PRO A 18 -3.71 17.28 15.16
N SER A 19 -4.28 16.18 14.69
CA SER A 19 -4.88 15.16 15.55
C SER A 19 -4.81 13.76 14.93
N GLY A 20 -4.44 12.78 15.74
CA GLY A 20 -4.40 11.37 15.36
C GLY A 20 -3.25 10.64 16.03
N ILE A 21 -3.32 9.31 16.00
CA ILE A 21 -2.26 8.42 16.46
C ILE A 21 -2.10 7.33 15.41
N LEU A 22 -0.89 7.11 14.95
CA LEU A 22 -0.52 5.93 14.16
C LEU A 22 -0.04 4.84 15.12
N TYR A 23 -0.81 3.76 15.24
CA TYR A 23 -0.55 2.62 16.11
C TYR A 23 0.38 1.59 15.44
N HIS A 24 0.87 0.64 16.24
CA HIS A 24 1.63 -0.49 15.71
C HIS A 24 0.78 -1.35 14.77
N ASN A 25 1.37 -1.82 13.67
CA ASN A 25 0.74 -2.51 12.55
C ASN A 25 -0.34 -1.68 11.84
N GLU A 26 -0.28 -0.35 11.92
CA GLU A 26 -1.15 0.53 11.17
C GLU A 26 -0.48 0.99 9.88
N ILE A 27 -1.25 0.98 8.78
CA ILE A 27 -0.86 1.38 7.44
C ILE A 27 -1.31 2.81 7.17
N CYS A 28 -0.44 3.59 6.54
CA CYS A 28 -0.79 4.90 5.98
C CYS A 28 -0.10 5.08 4.62
N ILE A 29 -0.45 6.15 3.92
CA ILE A 29 0.30 6.62 2.75
C ILE A 29 1.26 7.71 3.21
N TRP A 30 2.49 7.66 2.76
CA TRP A 30 3.48 8.70 3.00
C TRP A 30 3.77 9.42 1.67
N ASN A 31 3.66 10.75 1.70
CA ASN A 31 4.01 11.66 0.61
C ASN A 31 5.52 11.96 0.64
N GLU A 32 6.32 11.25 -0.16
CA GLU A 32 7.80 11.35 -0.13
C GLU A 32 8.34 12.72 -0.58
N GLY A 33 7.49 13.53 -1.22
CA GLY A 33 7.84 14.90 -1.64
C GLY A 33 7.47 16.00 -0.65
N SER A 34 6.92 15.66 0.51
CA SER A 34 6.33 16.63 1.45
C SER A 34 6.82 16.36 2.88
N GLY A 35 7.12 17.43 3.64
CA GLY A 35 7.59 17.34 5.04
C GLY A 35 9.06 17.73 5.32
N GLY A 36 9.76 18.42 4.44
CA GLY A 36 11.12 18.94 4.73
C GLY A 36 12.21 17.86 4.89
N ASP A 37 13.31 18.19 5.56
CA ASP A 37 14.64 17.53 5.50
C ASP A 37 14.74 16.09 6.02
N GLY A 38 13.64 15.41 6.32
CA GLY A 38 13.71 14.07 6.88
C GLY A 38 12.86 13.84 8.13
N TYR A 39 12.55 14.94 8.82
CA TYR A 39 12.06 14.91 10.19
C TYR A 39 10.53 14.98 10.28
N TYR A 40 9.89 15.80 9.45
CA TYR A 40 8.43 15.85 9.35
C TYR A 40 7.97 15.02 8.16
N ARG A 41 7.01 14.13 8.35
CA ARG A 41 6.46 13.30 7.26
C ARG A 41 4.98 13.57 7.09
N ASP A 42 4.60 14.04 5.91
CA ASP A 42 3.19 14.18 5.57
C ASP A 42 2.64 12.83 5.14
N ILE A 43 1.52 12.46 5.76
CA ILE A 43 0.85 11.19 5.57
C ILE A 43 -0.63 11.38 5.29
N GLU A 44 -1.21 10.38 4.62
CA GLU A 44 -2.65 10.17 4.58
C GLU A 44 -3.01 8.92 5.36
N PHE A 45 -3.98 9.03 6.26
CA PHE A 45 -4.39 7.97 7.16
C PHE A 45 -5.90 7.95 7.34
N ARG A 46 -6.42 6.81 7.80
CA ARG A 46 -7.83 6.68 8.13
C ARG A 46 -8.04 7.17 9.56
N GLY A 47 -8.79 8.25 9.73
CA GLY A 47 -9.15 8.79 11.02
C GLY A 47 -10.22 7.96 11.74
N PRO A 48 -10.43 8.20 13.05
CA PRO A 48 -11.44 7.50 13.84
C PRO A 48 -12.89 7.79 13.39
N ASP A 49 -13.12 8.88 12.66
CA ASP A 49 -14.40 9.20 12.02
C ASP A 49 -14.68 8.37 10.75
N GLY A 50 -13.77 7.49 10.38
CA GLY A 50 -13.88 6.70 9.17
C GLY A 50 -13.65 7.51 7.89
N ARG A 51 -12.92 8.63 7.94
CA ARG A 51 -12.55 9.39 6.74
C ARG A 51 -11.04 9.37 6.52
N LEU A 52 -10.61 9.65 5.30
CA LEU A 52 -9.20 9.84 5.00
C LEU A 52 -8.81 11.26 5.41
N HIS A 53 -7.76 11.38 6.21
CA HIS A 53 -7.21 12.67 6.66
C HIS A 53 -5.77 12.77 6.22
N THR A 54 -5.31 14.01 6.05
CA THR A 54 -3.90 14.34 5.93
C THR A 54 -3.36 14.81 7.27
N GLY A 55 -2.14 14.44 7.61
CA GLY A 55 -1.47 14.96 8.79
C GLY A 55 0.03 14.75 8.74
N THR A 56 0.72 15.21 9.77
CA THR A 56 2.18 15.19 9.81
C THR A 56 2.66 14.40 11.03
N ILE A 57 3.63 13.51 10.83
CA ILE A 57 4.35 12.82 11.89
C ILE A 57 5.73 13.47 12.04
N GLU A 58 6.11 13.80 13.27
CA GLU A 58 7.48 14.16 13.64
C GLU A 58 8.26 12.89 13.97
N ASP A 59 9.54 12.85 13.56
CA ASP A 59 10.45 11.74 13.87
C ASP A 59 9.85 10.37 13.48
N ALA A 60 9.43 10.23 12.22
CA ALA A 60 8.85 9.00 11.67
C ALA A 60 9.84 7.82 11.55
N ASN A 61 10.94 7.85 12.31
CA ASN A 61 11.99 6.85 12.28
C ASN A 61 11.45 5.46 12.62
N GLY A 62 11.69 4.52 11.70
CA GLY A 62 11.24 3.14 11.81
C GLY A 62 9.84 2.85 11.22
N ILE A 63 9.12 3.86 10.71
CA ILE A 63 8.02 3.61 9.77
C ILE A 63 8.64 3.14 8.46
N GLN A 64 8.17 2.00 7.95
CA GLN A 64 8.82 1.30 6.84
C GLN A 64 7.86 1.12 5.67
N ARG A 65 8.39 1.11 4.44
CA ARG A 65 7.62 0.74 3.25
C ARG A 65 7.05 -0.67 3.43
N ILE A 66 5.78 -0.86 3.05
CA ILE A 66 5.10 -2.14 3.27
C ILE A 66 5.78 -3.32 2.56
N GLY A 67 6.45 -3.05 1.43
CA GLY A 67 7.25 -4.04 0.72
C GLY A 67 8.41 -4.64 1.52
N ASN A 68 8.91 -3.96 2.57
CA ASN A 68 9.93 -4.52 3.48
C ASN A 68 9.37 -5.67 4.33
N HIS A 69 8.05 -5.73 4.47
CA HIS A 69 7.33 -6.76 5.21
C HIS A 69 6.56 -7.70 4.27
N ALA A 70 6.94 -7.75 2.99
CA ALA A 70 6.28 -8.61 2.03
C ALA A 70 6.21 -10.07 2.50
N TRP A 71 5.16 -10.79 2.06
CA TRP A 71 5.00 -12.22 2.32
C TRP A 71 6.16 -13.05 1.75
N GLY A 72 6.79 -12.54 0.70
CA GLY A 72 7.98 -13.11 0.09
C GLY A 72 8.44 -12.29 -1.11
N THR A 73 9.33 -12.87 -1.88
CA THR A 73 9.78 -12.40 -3.19
C THR A 73 9.61 -13.50 -4.21
N GLU A 74 9.24 -13.16 -5.43
CA GLU A 74 9.24 -14.08 -6.57
C GLU A 74 9.89 -13.40 -7.78
N GLU A 75 10.64 -14.15 -8.57
CA GLU A 75 11.13 -13.70 -9.86
C GLU A 75 10.07 -13.96 -10.92
N ILE A 76 9.68 -12.92 -11.66
CA ILE A 76 8.68 -12.97 -12.73
C ILE A 76 9.28 -12.23 -13.93
N ASP A 77 9.37 -12.90 -15.08
CA ASP A 77 9.96 -12.36 -16.31
C ASP A 77 11.37 -11.75 -16.10
N GLY A 78 12.20 -12.35 -15.23
CA GLY A 78 13.57 -11.89 -14.95
C GLY A 78 13.67 -10.73 -13.95
N TYR A 79 12.56 -10.29 -13.35
CA TYR A 79 12.55 -9.23 -12.33
C TYR A 79 12.08 -9.78 -10.98
N THR A 80 12.78 -9.42 -9.90
CA THR A 80 12.36 -9.76 -8.54
C THR A 80 11.29 -8.79 -8.04
N TYR A 81 10.11 -9.33 -7.72
CA TYR A 81 9.00 -8.58 -7.14
C TYR A 81 8.82 -8.88 -5.65
N LYS A 82 8.24 -7.92 -4.92
CA LYS A 82 7.74 -8.13 -3.55
C LYS A 82 6.31 -8.65 -3.62
N ILE A 83 6.01 -9.69 -2.85
CA ILE A 83 4.72 -10.37 -2.88
C ILE A 83 3.91 -10.01 -1.65
N LEU A 84 2.73 -9.42 -1.84
CA LEU A 84 1.73 -9.22 -0.78
C LEU A 84 0.60 -10.22 -0.95
N LYS A 85 0.00 -10.65 0.17
CA LYS A 85 -1.17 -11.51 0.16
C LYS A 85 -2.43 -10.68 0.38
N MET A 86 -3.49 -10.99 -0.35
CA MET A 86 -4.79 -10.32 -0.23
C MET A 86 -5.63 -11.00 0.83
N ARG A 87 -6.11 -10.21 1.80
CA ARG A 87 -7.06 -10.65 2.83
C ARG A 87 -8.46 -10.86 2.25
N ARG A 88 -8.87 -9.98 1.33
CA ARG A 88 -10.18 -9.99 0.69
C ARG A 88 -10.04 -9.76 -0.81
N THR A 89 -11.09 -10.09 -1.54
CA THR A 89 -11.16 -9.82 -2.97
C THR A 89 -11.20 -8.31 -3.19
N GLU A 90 -10.31 -7.80 -4.03
CA GLU A 90 -10.25 -6.39 -4.39
C GLU A 90 -10.20 -6.22 -5.90
N ARG A 91 -10.75 -5.10 -6.37
CA ARG A 91 -10.65 -4.69 -7.77
C ARG A 91 -9.23 -4.22 -8.05
N VAL A 92 -8.78 -4.52 -9.25
CA VAL A 92 -7.56 -3.97 -9.83
C VAL A 92 -7.99 -3.03 -10.94
N LEU A 93 -7.50 -1.81 -10.86
CA LEU A 93 -7.75 -0.76 -11.82
C LEU A 93 -6.51 -0.57 -12.71
N THR A 94 -6.71 -0.14 -13.95
CA THR A 94 -5.64 0.30 -14.83
C THR A 94 -5.09 1.67 -14.38
N ALA A 95 -4.08 2.19 -15.07
CA ALA A 95 -3.45 3.47 -14.73
C ALA A 95 -4.44 4.67 -14.78
N ASN A 96 -5.44 4.65 -15.65
CA ASN A 96 -6.49 5.69 -15.71
C ASN A 96 -7.68 5.41 -14.79
N GLY A 97 -7.62 4.39 -13.94
CA GLY A 97 -8.70 4.05 -13.01
C GLY A 97 -9.83 3.20 -13.62
N ASN A 98 -9.67 2.71 -14.85
CA ASN A 98 -10.63 1.77 -15.45
C ASN A 98 -10.53 0.40 -14.80
N TYR A 99 -11.61 -0.37 -14.81
CA TYR A 99 -11.59 -1.74 -14.29
C TYR A 99 -10.73 -2.64 -15.18
N TRP A 100 -9.66 -3.22 -14.61
CA TRP A 100 -8.85 -4.24 -15.27
C TRP A 100 -9.35 -5.65 -14.94
N GLY A 101 -9.63 -5.88 -13.66
CA GLY A 101 -9.94 -7.20 -13.14
C GLY A 101 -10.02 -7.20 -11.62
N LYS A 102 -9.81 -8.37 -11.02
CA LYS A 102 -9.79 -8.53 -9.56
C LYS A 102 -8.73 -9.52 -9.13
N VAL A 103 -8.22 -9.33 -7.93
CA VAL A 103 -7.44 -10.35 -7.21
C VAL A 103 -8.34 -10.95 -6.14
N ALA A 104 -8.44 -12.28 -6.09
CA ALA A 104 -9.31 -12.95 -5.13
C ALA A 104 -8.71 -12.92 -3.72
N ALA A 105 -9.57 -13.07 -2.70
CA ALA A 105 -9.12 -13.30 -1.34
C ALA A 105 -8.14 -14.49 -1.27
N ASN A 106 -7.16 -14.41 -0.38
CA ASN A 106 -6.07 -15.37 -0.21
C ASN A 106 -5.14 -15.56 -1.43
N GLN A 107 -5.29 -14.75 -2.48
CA GLN A 107 -4.33 -14.69 -3.59
C GLN A 107 -3.28 -13.60 -3.36
N TYR A 108 -2.35 -13.48 -4.30
CA TYR A 108 -1.16 -12.64 -4.15
C TYR A 108 -1.10 -11.56 -5.23
N ILE A 109 -0.45 -10.46 -4.89
CA ILE A 109 -0.09 -9.39 -5.82
C ILE A 109 1.42 -9.20 -5.82
N ALA A 110 1.99 -8.90 -6.97
CA ALA A 110 3.39 -8.56 -7.15
C ALA A 110 3.54 -7.04 -7.30
N ILE A 111 4.33 -6.45 -6.41
CA ILE A 111 4.59 -5.00 -6.36
C ILE A 111 6.09 -4.73 -6.52
N SER A 112 6.46 -3.53 -6.93
CA SER A 112 7.86 -3.10 -6.90
C SER A 112 8.35 -2.88 -5.48
N ASN A 113 9.68 -2.87 -5.30
CA ASN A 113 10.33 -2.56 -4.03
C ASN A 113 9.90 -1.22 -3.42
N SER A 114 9.49 -0.26 -4.25
CA SER A 114 9.11 1.08 -3.82
C SER A 114 7.72 1.17 -3.18
N SER A 115 6.86 0.15 -3.33
CA SER A 115 5.50 0.14 -2.74
C SER A 115 4.68 1.40 -3.10
N ILE A 116 4.74 1.80 -4.36
CA ILE A 116 4.16 3.05 -4.86
C ILE A 116 2.65 3.04 -4.65
N ALA A 117 2.12 4.17 -4.17
CA ALA A 117 0.70 4.40 -4.02
C ALA A 117 0.12 5.22 -5.18
N GLY A 118 -1.19 5.05 -5.45
CA GLY A 118 -1.89 5.86 -6.45
C GLY A 118 -1.95 7.33 -6.07
N ASN A 119 -2.05 8.23 -7.07
CA ASN A 119 -2.01 9.68 -6.83
C ASN A 119 -3.29 10.26 -6.23
N THR A 120 -4.45 9.69 -6.55
CA THR A 120 -5.77 10.23 -6.18
C THR A 120 -6.47 9.40 -5.11
N THR A 121 -6.12 8.12 -5.01
CA THR A 121 -6.78 7.18 -4.10
C THR A 121 -5.75 6.35 -3.35
N PRO A 122 -6.01 5.92 -2.10
CA PRO A 122 -5.14 5.02 -1.37
C PRO A 122 -5.19 3.61 -1.98
N THR A 123 -4.37 3.41 -2.99
CA THR A 123 -4.16 2.15 -3.71
C THR A 123 -2.67 1.86 -3.76
N ILE A 124 -2.30 0.63 -4.08
CA ILE A 124 -0.92 0.22 -4.30
C ILE A 124 -0.72 -0.20 -5.75
N LEU A 125 0.41 0.16 -6.34
CA LEU A 125 0.81 -0.21 -7.69
C LEU A 125 1.10 -1.70 -7.76
N VAL A 126 0.48 -2.39 -8.71
CA VAL A 126 0.56 -3.84 -8.92
C VAL A 126 0.98 -4.14 -10.36
N TYR A 127 1.99 -5.00 -10.53
CA TYR A 127 2.45 -5.47 -11.84
C TYR A 127 1.81 -6.80 -12.24
N TYR A 128 1.61 -7.70 -11.27
CA TYR A 128 1.02 -9.01 -11.52
C TYR A 128 0.04 -9.38 -10.40
N VAL A 129 -0.99 -10.13 -10.75
CA VAL A 129 -1.88 -10.80 -9.80
C VAL A 129 -1.76 -12.30 -9.93
N LYS A 130 -1.80 -13.03 -8.81
CA LYS A 130 -1.83 -14.50 -8.84
C LYS A 130 -3.26 -14.95 -9.03
N SER A 131 -3.51 -15.68 -10.10
CA SER A 131 -4.80 -16.30 -10.36
C SER A 131 -5.07 -17.44 -9.38
N THR A 132 -6.33 -17.83 -9.21
CA THR A 132 -6.69 -18.99 -8.36
C THR A 132 -6.16 -20.33 -8.91
N ARG A 133 -5.66 -20.35 -10.16
CA ARG A 133 -4.96 -21.48 -10.77
C ARG A 133 -3.45 -21.46 -10.51
N GLY A 134 -2.95 -20.50 -9.74
CA GLY A 134 -1.53 -20.39 -9.35
C GLY A 134 -0.65 -19.59 -10.32
N ASN A 135 -1.14 -19.27 -11.52
CA ASN A 135 -0.38 -18.52 -12.53
C ASN A 135 -0.37 -17.02 -12.23
N TRP A 136 0.78 -16.37 -12.45
CA TRP A 136 0.89 -14.91 -12.48
C TRP A 136 0.27 -14.35 -13.75
N VAL A 137 -0.59 -13.36 -13.60
CA VAL A 137 -1.24 -12.65 -14.69
C VAL A 137 -0.75 -11.21 -14.68
N LYS A 138 -0.12 -10.79 -15.76
CA LYS A 138 0.40 -9.44 -15.92
C LYS A 138 -0.74 -8.44 -15.99
N VAL A 139 -0.66 -7.39 -15.17
CA VAL A 139 -1.58 -6.26 -15.20
C VAL A 139 -1.13 -5.29 -16.28
N SER A 140 -2.05 -4.90 -17.15
CA SER A 140 -1.77 -3.97 -18.25
C SER A 140 -3.02 -3.22 -18.69
N GLY A 141 -2.85 -2.03 -19.24
CA GLY A 141 -3.95 -1.19 -19.70
C GLY A 141 -3.53 0.27 -19.77
N ASP A 142 -4.21 1.07 -20.59
CA ASP A 142 -3.92 2.50 -20.75
C ASP A 142 -2.44 2.81 -21.11
N GLY A 143 -1.81 1.92 -21.90
CA GLY A 143 -0.38 2.06 -22.27
C GLY A 143 0.61 1.76 -21.15
N ALA A 144 0.15 1.29 -19.99
CA ALA A 144 0.97 0.90 -18.85
C ALA A 144 1.02 -0.62 -18.65
N ASN A 145 2.12 -1.10 -18.06
CA ASN A 145 2.34 -2.49 -17.66
C ASN A 145 2.15 -2.69 -16.13
N TYR A 146 1.22 -1.94 -15.56
CA TYR A 146 0.84 -2.00 -14.15
C TYR A 146 -0.59 -1.49 -13.98
N GLY A 147 -1.12 -1.70 -12.79
CA GLY A 147 -2.38 -1.13 -12.33
C GLY A 147 -2.34 -0.80 -10.84
N PHE A 148 -3.50 -0.57 -10.25
CA PHE A 148 -3.66 -0.19 -8.86
C PHE A 148 -4.68 -1.06 -8.15
N CYS A 149 -4.32 -1.58 -6.98
CA CYS A 149 -5.19 -2.37 -6.13
C CYS A 149 -5.49 -1.63 -4.84
N ASN A 150 -6.72 -1.75 -4.33
CA ASN A 150 -7.09 -1.10 -3.09
C ASN A 150 -6.38 -1.74 -1.88
N ILE A 151 -5.74 -0.92 -1.04
CA ILE A 151 -5.05 -1.38 0.18
C ILE A 151 -5.98 -1.55 1.39
N GLY A 152 -7.21 -1.04 1.30
CA GLY A 152 -8.23 -1.27 2.30
C GLY A 152 -8.35 -0.20 3.37
N LEU A 153 -7.74 0.97 3.21
CA LEU A 153 -7.87 2.06 4.19
C LEU A 153 -9.32 2.46 4.43
N GLN A 154 -10.22 2.23 3.46
CA GLN A 154 -11.65 2.45 3.64
C GLN A 154 -12.32 1.52 4.66
N SER A 155 -11.73 0.35 4.93
CA SER A 155 -12.22 -0.62 5.91
C SER A 155 -11.46 -0.53 7.24
N GLY A 156 -10.36 0.22 7.28
CA GLY A 156 -9.51 0.40 8.44
C GLY A 156 -8.03 0.42 8.05
N SER A 157 -7.25 1.21 8.76
CA SER A 157 -5.80 1.36 8.59
C SER A 157 -4.99 0.29 9.32
N MET A 158 -5.55 -0.36 10.35
CA MET A 158 -4.92 -1.51 11.00
C MET A 158 -4.73 -2.66 10.01
N LEU A 159 -3.56 -3.32 10.01
CA LEU A 159 -3.23 -4.44 9.12
C LEU A 159 -4.23 -5.61 9.22
N SER A 160 -4.90 -5.78 10.37
CA SER A 160 -5.98 -6.75 10.56
C SER A 160 -7.23 -6.44 9.72
N ASN A 161 -7.47 -5.16 9.41
CA ASN A 161 -8.63 -4.65 8.68
C ASN A 161 -8.30 -4.27 7.22
N ALA A 162 -7.02 -4.06 6.92
CA ALA A 162 -6.53 -3.76 5.58
C ALA A 162 -6.79 -4.91 4.59
N SER A 163 -6.84 -4.58 3.29
CA SER A 163 -7.06 -5.56 2.22
C SER A 163 -5.83 -6.41 1.95
N ILE A 164 -4.67 -5.94 2.39
CA ILE A 164 -3.36 -6.56 2.20
C ILE A 164 -2.85 -7.14 3.52
N GLN A 165 -2.07 -8.21 3.40
CA GLN A 165 -1.36 -8.90 4.48
C GLN A 165 0.14 -8.87 4.19
N CYS A 166 0.90 -8.61 5.24
CA CYS A 166 2.35 -8.59 5.26
C CYS A 166 2.83 -9.33 6.52
N ARG A 167 4.11 -9.72 6.57
CA ARG A 167 4.73 -10.32 7.76
C ARG A 167 4.90 -9.30 8.89
#